data_AF-A0AAE0GTM5-F1
#
_entry.id   AF-A0AAE0GTM5-F1
#
_cell.length_a   1.000
_cell.length_b   1.000
_cell.length_c   1.000
_cell.angle_alpha   90.00
_cell.angle_beta   90.00
_cell.angle_gamma   90.00
#
_symmetry.space_group_name_H-M   'P 1'
#
loop_
_entity.id
_entity.type
_entity.pdbx_description
1 polymer ?
#
loop_
_entity_poly.entity_id
_entity_poly.type
_entity_poly.pdbx_seq_one_letter_code
_entity_poly.pdbx_strand_id
1 'polypeptide(L)'
;MVRDPVERLLSGFKYFKRYHKKFGDHPAGFHTFATTSMNAFNDCLSRRELNTQPYDALVATDFCFYAVQKGRWAPATRLMIGYYGSILSWYLRCFSRENFHIIHIEDYMKNPRQVLEDTFKFLEIGAIASESDWKQLLGDSKIRNKNSNAGSGYVMNAKTRENLKIFYKSSNERAAKLASDLAFLY
;
A
#
# COMPACT_ATOMS: atom_id res chain seq x y z
N MET A 1 -7.99 -4.60 0.99
CA MET A 1 -8.08 -3.28 0.35
C MET A 1 -6.69 -2.76 0.01
N VAL A 2 -6.49 -2.36 -1.24
CA VAL A 2 -5.29 -1.70 -1.77
C VAL A 2 -5.56 -0.20 -1.98
N ARG A 3 -4.52 0.60 -2.18
CA ARG A 3 -4.61 2.04 -2.46
C ARG A 3 -3.33 2.54 -3.11
N ASP A 4 -3.32 3.73 -3.68
CA ASP A 4 -2.10 4.33 -4.24
C ASP A 4 -0.92 4.18 -3.25
N PRO A 5 0.16 3.45 -3.61
CA PRO A 5 1.24 3.12 -2.68
C PRO A 5 2.06 4.36 -2.28
N VAL A 6 2.09 5.39 -3.12
CA VAL A 6 2.75 6.68 -2.85
C VAL A 6 1.96 7.45 -1.79
N GLU A 7 0.64 7.62 -2.00
CA GLU A 7 -0.23 8.25 -1.01
C GLU A 7 -0.32 7.42 0.28
N ARG A 8 -0.23 6.10 0.15
CA ARG A 8 -0.20 5.19 1.30
C ARG A 8 0.98 5.47 2.20
N LEU A 9 2.16 5.66 1.63
CA LEU A 9 3.38 5.94 2.36
C LEU A 9 3.30 7.29 3.08
N LEU A 10 2.81 8.33 2.39
CA LEU A 10 2.62 9.66 2.98
C LEU A 10 1.63 9.65 4.14
N SER A 11 0.48 9.01 3.93
CA SER A 11 -0.53 8.82 4.98
C SER A 11 0.04 8.02 6.16
N GLY A 12 0.88 7.02 5.88
CA GLY A 12 1.64 6.30 6.91
C GLY A 12 2.54 7.24 7.70
N PHE A 13 3.36 8.04 7.03
CA PHE A 13 4.25 9.01 7.68
C PHE A 13 3.48 9.93 8.63
N LYS A 14 2.44 10.61 8.13
CA LYS A 14 1.55 11.51 8.88
C LYS A 14 0.97 10.88 10.14
N TYR A 15 0.62 9.59 10.07
CA TYR A 15 -0.04 8.88 11.16
C TYR A 15 0.92 8.49 12.28
N PHE A 16 2.12 7.98 11.98
CA PHE A 16 3.03 7.51 13.04
C PHE A 16 4.01 8.59 13.47
N LYS A 17 3.70 9.19 14.62
CA LYS A 17 4.56 10.17 15.32
C LYS A 17 6.02 9.72 15.53
N ARG A 18 6.30 8.41 15.55
CA ARG A 18 7.68 7.89 15.64
C ARG A 18 8.56 8.32 14.47
N TYR A 19 7.98 8.52 13.28
CA TYR A 19 8.72 9.02 12.12
C TYR A 19 9.03 10.50 12.26
N HIS A 20 8.11 11.28 12.83
CA HIS A 20 8.31 12.71 13.06
C HIS A 20 9.44 12.97 14.06
N LYS A 21 9.60 12.11 15.09
CA LYS A 21 10.73 12.20 16.02
C LYS A 21 12.10 12.05 15.34
N LYS A 22 12.19 11.27 14.26
CA LYS A 22 13.45 10.98 13.56
C LYS A 22 13.69 11.92 12.37
N PHE A 23 12.64 12.25 11.63
CA PHE A 23 12.75 12.96 10.35
C PHE A 23 12.14 14.36 10.37
N GLY A 24 11.43 14.74 11.43
CA GLY A 24 10.67 15.98 11.51
C GLY A 24 9.25 15.85 10.95
N ASP A 25 8.32 16.62 11.53
CA ASP A 25 6.93 16.71 11.08
C ASP A 25 6.81 17.81 10.01
N HIS A 26 7.34 17.57 8.80
CA HIS A 26 7.30 18.52 7.68
C HIS A 26 7.61 17.83 6.32
N PRO A 27 7.33 18.47 5.15
CA PRO A 27 7.54 17.86 3.84
C PRO A 27 8.98 17.40 3.57
N ALA A 28 9.98 18.17 4.01
CA ALA A 28 11.39 17.76 3.89
C ALA A 28 11.71 16.53 4.76
N GLY A 29 11.04 16.38 5.91
CA GLY A 29 11.15 15.19 6.74
C GLY A 29 10.59 13.95 6.05
N PHE A 30 9.44 14.09 5.37
CA PHE A 30 8.91 13.01 4.54
C PHE A 30 9.84 12.65 3.37
N HIS A 31 10.45 13.65 2.72
CA HIS A 31 11.45 13.40 1.67
C HIS A 31 12.62 12.57 2.20
N THR A 32 13.24 13.00 3.31
CA THR A 32 14.34 12.26 3.94
C THR A 32 13.92 10.86 4.35
N PHE A 33 12.74 10.69 4.92
CA PHE A 33 12.16 9.39 5.25
C PHE A 33 12.02 8.47 4.03
N ALA A 34 11.42 8.96 2.95
CA ALA A 34 11.18 8.20 1.72
C ALA A 34 12.48 7.82 1.04
N THR A 35 13.39 8.79 0.82
CA THR A 35 14.69 8.57 0.18
C THR A 35 15.55 7.59 0.98
N THR A 36 15.64 7.77 2.31
CA THR A 36 16.38 6.84 3.18
C THR A 36 15.82 5.43 3.11
N SER A 37 14.49 5.28 3.06
CA SER A 37 13.83 3.98 3.01
C SER A 37 14.04 3.28 1.66
N MET A 38 13.94 4.01 0.55
CA MET A 38 14.20 3.48 -0.79
C MET A 38 15.66 3.07 -0.96
N ASN A 39 16.60 3.91 -0.51
CA ASN A 39 18.03 3.61 -0.59
C ASN A 39 18.38 2.36 0.22
N ALA A 40 17.89 2.24 1.46
CA ALA A 40 18.14 1.04 2.28
C ALA A 40 17.60 -0.24 1.63
N PHE A 41 16.45 -0.16 0.93
CA PHE A 41 15.90 -1.30 0.21
C PHE A 41 16.73 -1.63 -1.04
N ASN A 42 17.08 -0.64 -1.86
CA ASN A 42 17.90 -0.82 -3.06
C ASN A 42 19.32 -1.30 -2.72
N ASP A 43 19.91 -0.82 -1.63
CA ASP A 43 21.20 -1.29 -1.12
C ASP A 43 21.13 -2.76 -0.71
N CYS A 44 19.99 -3.22 -0.17
CA CYS A 44 19.79 -4.63 0.13
C CYS A 44 19.67 -5.46 -1.16
N LEU A 45 18.89 -5.00 -2.13
CA LEU A 45 18.70 -5.69 -3.42
C LEU A 45 20.02 -5.79 -4.18
N SER A 46 20.78 -4.70 -4.32
CA SER A 46 22.06 -4.68 -5.04
C SER A 46 23.10 -5.62 -4.44
N ARG A 47 23.15 -5.77 -3.10
CA ARG A 47 24.03 -6.74 -2.43
C ARG A 47 23.66 -8.20 -2.73
N ARG A 48 22.42 -8.46 -3.17
CA ARG A 48 21.88 -9.79 -3.48
C ARG A 48 21.95 -10.10 -4.98
N GLU A 49 21.70 -9.12 -5.84
CA GLU A 49 21.78 -9.24 -7.31
C GLU A 49 23.15 -9.68 -7.81
N LEU A 50 24.21 -9.49 -7.01
CA LEU A 50 25.55 -10.01 -7.29
C LEU A 50 25.66 -11.54 -7.28
N ASN A 51 24.63 -12.29 -6.84
CA ASN A 51 24.75 -13.72 -6.54
C ASN A 51 23.64 -14.66 -7.06
N THR A 52 22.66 -14.22 -7.85
CA THR A 52 21.47 -15.08 -8.04
C THR A 52 20.70 -14.97 -9.39
N GLN A 53 20.07 -16.10 -9.78
CA GLN A 53 19.32 -16.38 -11.01
C GLN A 53 17.87 -15.81 -10.96
N PRO A 54 17.07 -15.80 -12.06
CA PRO A 54 15.77 -15.11 -12.11
C PRO A 54 14.71 -15.53 -11.07
N TYR A 55 14.75 -16.78 -10.59
CA TYR A 55 13.85 -17.28 -9.53
C TYR A 55 14.12 -16.58 -8.17
N ASP A 56 15.31 -16.04 -7.99
CA ASP A 56 15.77 -15.45 -6.74
C ASP A 56 15.33 -13.99 -6.56
N ALA A 57 14.84 -13.28 -7.58
CA ALA A 57 14.47 -11.86 -7.46
C ALA A 57 13.31 -11.62 -6.46
N LEU A 58 12.34 -12.55 -6.41
CA LEU A 58 11.27 -12.54 -5.41
C LEU A 58 11.79 -12.86 -4.02
N VAL A 59 12.66 -13.87 -3.91
CA VAL A 59 13.26 -14.28 -2.63
C VAL A 59 14.16 -13.17 -2.08
N ALA A 60 14.89 -12.47 -2.94
CA ALA A 60 15.69 -11.30 -2.61
C ALA A 60 14.79 -10.14 -2.14
N THR A 61 13.67 -9.90 -2.82
CA THR A 61 12.69 -8.88 -2.41
C THR A 61 12.10 -9.18 -1.03
N ASP A 62 11.63 -10.41 -0.79
CA ASP A 62 11.07 -10.85 0.49
C ASP A 62 12.12 -10.84 1.61
N PHE A 63 13.34 -11.30 1.31
CA PHE A 63 14.47 -11.23 2.23
C PHE A 63 14.79 -9.78 2.58
N CYS A 64 14.87 -8.89 1.60
CA CYS A 64 15.19 -7.49 1.84
C CYS A 64 14.11 -6.80 2.64
N PHE A 65 12.84 -7.14 2.42
CA PHE A 65 11.75 -6.71 3.28
C PHE A 65 11.93 -7.19 4.74
N TYR A 66 12.25 -8.46 4.94
CA TYR A 66 12.52 -9.00 6.27
C TYR A 66 13.76 -8.38 6.95
N ALA A 67 14.87 -8.26 6.23
CA ALA A 67 16.15 -7.76 6.73
C ALA A 67 16.06 -6.29 7.12
N VAL A 68 15.38 -5.49 6.31
CA VAL A 68 15.11 -4.08 6.57
C VAL A 68 14.20 -3.89 7.79
N GLN A 69 13.26 -4.82 8.02
CA GLN A 69 12.37 -4.81 9.19
C GLN A 69 13.07 -5.19 10.50
N LYS A 70 14.07 -6.10 10.46
CA LYS A 70 14.83 -6.55 11.64
C LYS A 70 16.04 -5.67 12.00
N GLY A 71 16.51 -4.81 11.09
CA GLY A 71 17.65 -3.91 11.31
C GLY A 71 17.29 -2.50 11.83
N ARG A 72 18.27 -1.58 11.82
CA ARG A 72 18.16 -0.12 12.15
C ARG A 72 17.20 0.67 11.22
N TRP A 73 16.44 0.00 10.35
CA TRP A 73 15.71 0.57 9.22
C TRP A 73 14.18 0.36 9.29
N ALA A 74 13.60 0.43 10.50
CA ALA A 74 12.16 0.50 10.76
C ALA A 74 11.32 1.50 9.89
N PRO A 75 11.87 2.59 9.30
CA PRO A 75 11.15 3.43 8.35
C PRO A 75 10.60 2.66 7.13
N ALA A 76 11.38 1.72 6.62
CA ALA A 76 11.06 1.05 5.36
C ALA A 76 9.97 -0.04 5.49
N THR A 77 9.57 -0.44 6.71
CA THR A 77 8.40 -1.31 6.90
C THR A 77 7.12 -0.73 6.28
N ARG A 78 6.97 0.61 6.25
CA ARG A 78 5.81 1.25 5.60
C ARG A 78 5.92 1.28 4.07
N LEU A 79 7.13 1.26 3.53
CA LEU A 79 7.40 1.15 2.09
C LEU A 79 6.90 -0.20 1.55
N MET A 80 7.12 -1.28 2.30
CA MET A 80 6.79 -2.66 1.86
C MET A 80 5.28 -2.88 1.65
N ILE A 81 4.44 -2.18 2.40
CA ILE A 81 2.98 -2.37 2.33
C ILE A 81 2.40 -1.84 1.01
N GLY A 82 3.16 -1.02 0.27
CA GLY A 82 2.82 -0.60 -1.09
C GLY A 82 3.31 -1.55 -2.18
N TYR A 83 4.07 -2.59 -1.85
CA TYR A 83 4.66 -3.52 -2.82
C TYR A 83 3.71 -4.66 -3.19
N TYR A 84 2.55 -4.30 -3.77
CA TYR A 84 1.45 -5.24 -4.01
C TYR A 84 1.80 -6.41 -4.90
N GLY A 85 2.69 -6.24 -5.90
CA GLY A 85 3.08 -7.32 -6.80
C GLY A 85 3.76 -8.47 -6.07
N SER A 86 4.64 -8.18 -5.11
CA SER A 86 5.29 -9.20 -4.27
C SER A 86 4.30 -9.84 -3.31
N ILE A 87 3.48 -9.03 -2.63
CA ILE A 87 2.47 -9.53 -1.68
C ILE A 87 1.50 -10.48 -2.38
N LEU A 88 0.89 -10.06 -3.49
CA LEU A 88 -0.02 -10.89 -4.28
C LEU A 88 0.67 -12.15 -4.78
N SER A 89 1.91 -12.03 -5.28
CA SER A 89 2.65 -13.19 -5.75
C SER A 89 2.90 -14.23 -4.66
N TRP A 90 3.00 -13.82 -3.40
CA TRP A 90 3.19 -14.74 -2.28
C TRP A 90 1.88 -15.45 -1.95
N TYR A 91 0.77 -14.70 -1.82
CA TYR A 91 -0.55 -15.26 -1.57
C TYR A 91 -1.01 -16.23 -2.68
N LEU A 92 -0.75 -15.88 -3.93
CA LEU A 92 -1.14 -16.70 -5.09
C LEU A 92 -0.36 -18.02 -5.23
N ARG A 93 0.67 -18.25 -4.41
CA ARG A 93 1.32 -19.57 -4.30
C ARG A 93 0.49 -20.56 -3.48
N CYS A 94 -0.34 -20.05 -2.58
CA CYS A 94 -1.10 -20.86 -1.62
C CYS A 94 -2.59 -20.91 -1.96
N PHE A 95 -3.11 -19.87 -2.62
CA PHE A 95 -4.53 -19.71 -2.94
C PHE A 95 -4.69 -19.29 -4.39
N SER A 96 -5.71 -19.78 -5.07
CA SER A 96 -6.01 -19.39 -6.44
C SER A 96 -6.62 -17.98 -6.51
N ARG A 97 -6.56 -17.34 -7.69
CA ARG A 97 -6.93 -15.93 -7.90
C ARG A 97 -8.39 -15.64 -7.54
N GLU A 98 -9.27 -16.58 -7.80
CA GLU A 98 -10.71 -16.52 -7.52
C GLU A 98 -11.03 -16.46 -6.02
N ASN A 99 -10.10 -16.85 -5.14
CA ASN A 99 -10.25 -16.68 -3.69
C ASN A 99 -9.97 -15.25 -3.20
N PHE A 100 -9.66 -14.32 -4.09
CA PHE A 100 -9.33 -12.94 -3.74
C PHE A 100 -10.32 -11.93 -4.32
N HIS A 101 -11.00 -11.21 -3.45
CA HIS A 101 -11.68 -9.97 -3.79
C HIS A 101 -10.78 -8.78 -3.44
N ILE A 102 -10.25 -8.13 -4.48
CA ILE A 102 -9.35 -6.99 -4.32
C ILE A 102 -10.20 -5.71 -4.42
N ILE A 103 -10.17 -4.93 -3.36
CA ILE A 103 -10.88 -3.66 -3.28
C ILE A 103 -9.87 -2.52 -3.32
N HIS A 104 -9.99 -1.60 -4.28
CA HIS A 104 -9.28 -0.32 -4.28
C HIS A 104 -10.01 0.67 -3.36
N ILE A 105 -9.29 1.30 -2.43
CA ILE A 105 -9.93 2.24 -1.49
C ILE A 105 -10.52 3.43 -2.23
N GLU A 106 -9.92 3.83 -3.36
CA GLU A 106 -10.38 4.93 -4.18
C GLU A 106 -11.77 4.68 -4.75
N ASP A 107 -12.10 3.43 -5.07
CA ASP A 107 -13.44 3.04 -5.54
C ASP A 107 -14.43 3.01 -4.38
N TYR A 108 -14.02 2.49 -3.22
CA TYR A 108 -14.84 2.54 -2.01
C TYR A 108 -15.16 3.99 -1.61
N MET A 109 -14.21 4.90 -1.76
CA MET A 109 -14.43 6.32 -1.47
C MET A 109 -15.40 7.00 -2.46
N LYS A 110 -15.41 6.56 -3.73
CA LYS A 110 -16.30 7.11 -4.76
C LYS A 110 -17.70 6.52 -4.70
N ASN A 111 -17.81 5.21 -4.49
CA ASN A 111 -19.06 4.46 -4.50
C ASN A 111 -19.01 3.32 -3.47
N PRO A 112 -19.13 3.62 -2.16
CA PRO A 112 -19.00 2.61 -1.12
C PRO A 112 -20.11 1.55 -1.17
N ARG A 113 -21.31 1.92 -1.64
CA ARG A 113 -22.43 0.99 -1.80
C ARG A 113 -22.09 -0.09 -2.81
N GLN A 114 -21.70 0.27 -4.03
CA GLN A 114 -21.36 -0.69 -5.07
C GLN A 114 -20.25 -1.63 -4.63
N VAL A 115 -19.19 -1.10 -4.01
CA VAL A 115 -18.08 -1.93 -3.52
C VAL A 115 -18.53 -2.93 -2.45
N LEU A 116 -19.44 -2.54 -1.55
CA LEU A 116 -20.00 -3.45 -0.55
C LEU A 116 -20.94 -4.48 -1.17
N GLU A 117 -21.76 -4.11 -2.15
CA GLU A 117 -22.59 -5.05 -2.91
C GLU A 117 -21.73 -6.11 -3.60
N ASP A 118 -20.65 -5.71 -4.26
CA ASP A 118 -19.70 -6.63 -4.90
C ASP A 118 -18.98 -7.52 -3.87
N THR A 119 -18.65 -6.96 -2.70
CA THR A 119 -18.06 -7.71 -1.59
C THR A 119 -19.03 -8.76 -1.04
N PHE A 120 -20.30 -8.42 -0.85
CA PHE A 120 -21.31 -9.39 -0.39
C PHE A 120 -21.54 -10.49 -1.40
N LYS A 121 -21.61 -10.14 -2.69
CA LYS A 121 -21.70 -11.12 -3.77
C LYS A 121 -20.51 -12.09 -3.76
N PHE A 122 -19.29 -11.57 -3.58
CA PHE A 122 -18.09 -12.41 -3.48
C PHE A 122 -18.11 -13.34 -2.25
N LEU A 123 -18.62 -12.86 -1.12
CA LEU A 123 -18.73 -13.63 0.12
C LEU A 123 -19.97 -14.54 0.15
N GLU A 124 -20.78 -14.57 -0.91
CA GLU A 124 -22.04 -15.29 -0.98
C GLU A 124 -23.03 -14.90 0.13
N ILE A 125 -22.98 -13.63 0.55
CA ILE A 125 -23.90 -13.04 1.52
C ILE A 125 -25.09 -12.46 0.74
N GLY A 126 -26.30 -12.70 1.25
CA GLY A 126 -27.53 -12.16 0.66
C GLY A 126 -27.52 -10.64 0.55
N ALA A 127 -28.17 -10.10 -0.48
CA ALA A 127 -28.25 -8.66 -0.71
C ALA A 127 -28.99 -7.94 0.42
N ILE A 128 -28.54 -6.74 0.76
CA ILE A 128 -29.26 -5.85 1.68
C ILE A 128 -30.46 -5.25 0.95
N ALA A 129 -31.66 -5.66 1.36
CA ALA A 129 -32.91 -5.27 0.70
C ALA A 129 -33.41 -3.88 1.13
N SER A 130 -33.11 -3.45 2.36
CA SER A 130 -33.65 -2.20 2.90
C SER A 130 -32.70 -1.03 2.74
N GLU A 131 -33.23 0.11 2.27
CA GLU A 131 -32.49 1.38 2.24
C GLU A 131 -32.16 1.90 3.65
N SER A 132 -32.94 1.53 4.67
CA SER A 132 -32.61 1.85 6.07
C SER A 132 -31.31 1.18 6.50
N ASP A 133 -31.11 -0.07 6.08
CA ASP A 133 -29.95 -0.88 6.45
C ASP A 133 -28.71 -0.36 5.71
N TRP A 134 -28.87 0.04 4.45
CA TRP A 134 -27.81 0.74 3.72
C TRP A 134 -27.40 2.05 4.39
N LYS A 135 -28.37 2.86 4.84
CA LYS A 135 -28.09 4.09 5.61
C LYS A 135 -27.38 3.81 6.92
N GLN A 136 -27.76 2.74 7.62
CA GLN A 136 -27.11 2.33 8.86
C GLN A 136 -25.68 1.83 8.61
N LEU A 137 -25.46 1.03 7.57
CA LEU A 137 -24.18 0.41 7.24
C LEU A 137 -23.15 1.44 6.76
N LEU A 138 -23.57 2.31 5.83
CA LEU A 138 -22.72 3.38 5.31
C LEU A 138 -22.56 4.52 6.32
N GLY A 139 -23.50 4.60 7.27
CA GLY A 139 -23.55 5.56 8.36
C GLY A 139 -23.82 6.99 7.91
N ASP A 140 -24.33 7.81 8.82
CA ASP A 140 -24.10 9.24 8.74
C ASP A 140 -22.59 9.48 8.91
N SER A 141 -21.99 10.29 8.03
CA SER A 141 -20.59 10.74 7.95
C SER A 141 -19.89 11.23 9.26
N LYS A 142 -20.56 11.13 10.41
CA LYS A 142 -20.12 11.55 11.74
C LYS A 142 -19.11 10.61 12.39
N ILE A 143 -18.99 9.35 11.97
CA ILE A 143 -17.88 8.48 12.40
C ILE A 143 -16.63 8.87 11.58
N ARG A 144 -16.07 10.03 11.89
CA ARG A 144 -14.78 10.45 11.35
C ARG A 144 -13.69 9.64 12.05
N ASN A 145 -12.72 9.16 11.29
CA ASN A 145 -11.45 8.74 11.85
C ASN A 145 -10.95 9.88 12.75
N LYS A 146 -10.78 9.63 14.06
CA LYS A 146 -10.33 10.66 15.03
C LYS A 146 -9.01 11.30 14.62
N ASN A 147 -8.22 10.60 13.78
CA ASN A 147 -6.96 11.06 13.22
C ASN A 147 -7.08 11.57 11.77
N SER A 148 -8.29 11.81 11.25
CA SER A 148 -8.50 12.39 9.90
C SER A 148 -7.82 13.77 9.73
N ASN A 149 -7.65 14.50 10.83
CA ASN A 149 -6.94 15.78 10.88
C ASN A 149 -5.44 15.64 11.20
N ALA A 150 -4.91 14.43 11.44
CA ALA A 150 -3.49 14.24 11.70
C ALA A 150 -2.69 14.47 10.41
N GLY A 151 -2.06 15.64 10.30
CA GLY A 151 -1.21 16.01 9.15
C GLY A 151 -1.96 16.56 7.93
N SER A 152 -3.15 17.14 8.12
CA SER A 152 -3.84 17.91 7.08
C SER A 152 -3.00 19.14 6.71
N GLY A 153 -2.45 19.17 5.50
CA GLY A 153 -1.63 20.30 5.00
C GLY A 153 -0.30 19.92 4.35
N TYR A 154 0.22 18.70 4.56
CA TYR A 154 1.46 18.30 3.87
C TYR A 154 1.21 17.98 2.40
N VAL A 155 1.72 18.85 1.54
CA VAL A 155 1.94 18.59 0.12
C VAL A 155 3.28 17.88 -0.04
N MET A 156 3.25 16.68 -0.62
CA MET A 156 4.47 15.95 -0.96
C MET A 156 5.26 16.75 -2.00
N ASN A 157 6.58 16.87 -1.80
CA ASN A 157 7.46 17.40 -2.82
C ASN A 157 7.32 16.59 -4.13
N ALA A 158 7.19 17.27 -5.27
CA ALA A 158 6.97 16.64 -6.58
C ALA A 158 8.07 15.62 -6.94
N LYS A 159 9.33 15.90 -6.59
CA LYS A 159 10.45 14.98 -6.83
C LYS A 159 10.34 13.71 -5.99
N THR A 160 9.93 13.84 -4.73
CA THR A 160 9.67 12.67 -3.88
C THR A 160 8.57 11.79 -4.48
N ARG A 161 7.49 12.41 -4.98
CA ARG A 161 6.38 11.69 -5.63
C ARG A 161 6.86 10.92 -6.85
N GLU A 162 7.60 11.58 -7.73
CA GLU A 162 8.17 10.95 -8.93
C GLU A 162 9.07 9.77 -8.58
N ASN A 163 10.01 9.96 -7.63
CA ASN A 163 10.90 8.89 -7.20
C ASN A 163 10.13 7.68 -6.63
N LEU A 164 9.08 7.93 -5.84
CA LEU A 164 8.24 6.85 -5.30
C LEU A 164 7.43 6.15 -6.40
N LYS A 165 6.91 6.87 -7.40
CA LYS A 165 6.24 6.27 -8.55
C LYS A 165 7.19 5.34 -9.32
N ILE A 166 8.41 5.81 -9.60
CA ILE A 166 9.45 5.00 -10.24
C ILE A 166 9.76 3.76 -9.39
N PHE A 167 9.91 3.93 -8.08
CA PHE A 167 10.21 2.85 -7.14
C PHE A 167 9.13 1.74 -7.12
N TYR A 168 7.85 2.11 -7.14
CA TYR A 168 6.75 1.12 -7.11
C TYR A 168 6.37 0.55 -8.48
N LYS A 169 6.82 1.16 -9.57
CA LYS A 169 6.37 0.85 -10.94
C LYS A 169 6.39 -0.64 -11.27
N SER A 170 7.52 -1.32 -11.11
CA SER A 170 7.66 -2.74 -11.45
C SER A 170 6.75 -3.65 -10.60
N SER A 171 6.57 -3.30 -9.32
CA SER A 171 5.67 -4.00 -8.41
C SER A 171 4.20 -3.80 -8.79
N ASN A 172 3.85 -2.58 -9.19
CA ASN A 172 2.50 -2.21 -9.66
C ASN A 172 2.14 -2.92 -10.97
N GLU A 173 3.05 -2.93 -11.95
CA GLU A 173 2.87 -3.65 -13.22
C GLU A 173 2.67 -5.16 -12.99
N ARG A 174 3.46 -5.73 -12.07
CA ARG A 174 3.30 -7.11 -11.66
C ARG A 174 1.96 -7.36 -10.96
N ALA A 175 1.55 -6.47 -10.06
CA ALA A 175 0.26 -6.57 -9.38
C ALA A 175 -0.89 -6.54 -10.40
N ALA A 176 -0.82 -5.62 -11.37
CA ALA A 176 -1.82 -5.51 -12.42
C ALA A 176 -1.95 -6.82 -13.23
N LYS A 177 -0.82 -7.43 -13.58
CA LYS A 177 -0.81 -8.74 -14.27
C LYS A 177 -1.39 -9.86 -13.41
N LEU A 178 -0.96 -9.98 -12.15
CA LEU A 178 -1.40 -11.04 -11.24
C LEU A 178 -2.88 -10.93 -10.87
N ALA A 179 -3.35 -9.70 -10.67
CA ALA A 179 -4.74 -9.41 -10.34
C ALA A 179 -5.66 -9.42 -11.56
N SER A 180 -5.10 -9.33 -12.78
CA SER A 180 -5.82 -8.99 -14.03
C SER A 180 -6.60 -7.68 -13.88
N ASP A 181 -5.96 -6.68 -13.30
CA ASP A 181 -6.57 -5.41 -12.91
C ASP A 181 -5.62 -4.23 -13.18
N LEU A 182 -5.96 -3.40 -14.17
CA LEU A 182 -5.13 -2.25 -14.54
C LEU A 182 -5.18 -1.10 -13.52
N ALA A 183 -6.09 -1.13 -12.54
CA ALA A 183 -6.17 -0.11 -11.49
C ALA A 183 -4.93 -0.08 -10.57
N PHE A 184 -4.08 -1.11 -10.64
CA PHE A 184 -2.77 -1.10 -9.97
C PHE A 184 -1.72 -0.19 -10.64
N LEU A 185 -1.95 0.30 -11.87
CA LEU A 185 -1.00 1.16 -12.60
C LEU A 185 -1.07 2.64 -12.15
N TYR A 186 -0.80 2.90 -10.87
CA TYR A 186 -0.79 4.22 -10.23
C TYR A 186 0.26 5.20 -10.79
#